data_AF-A0A661SDD4-F1
#
_entry.id   AF-A0A661SDD4-F1
#
_cell.length_a   1.000
_cell.length_b   1.000
_cell.length_c   1.000
_cell.angle_alpha   90.00
_cell.angle_beta   90.00
_cell.angle_gamma   90.00
#
_symmetry.space_group_name_H-M   'P 1'
#
loop_
_entity.id
_entity.type
_entity.pdbx_description
1 polymer ?
#
loop_
_entity_poly.entity_id
_entity_poly.type
_entity_poly.pdbx_seq_one_letter_code
_entity_poly.pdbx_strand_id
1 'polypeptide(L)'
;MDESHDFSKWEFHKFEINGRHILYDVNSAQFFSIDEATYNLLDYIKKYDKDDLSGIPAGKFPKEDILDTLEELEDYREKGLICIGKPELPDMPDGNETVKLAPLSKLTINVANDCNMRCKYCWNH
;
A
#
# COMPACT_ATOMS: atom_id res chain seq x y z
N MET A 1 -6.69 23.69 9.64
CA MET A 1 -5.89 22.69 10.38
C MET A 1 -5.03 22.05 9.32
N ASP A 2 -3.72 22.16 9.49
CA ASP A 2 -2.76 21.63 8.54
C ASP A 2 -2.80 20.10 8.64
N GLU A 3 -3.32 19.42 7.61
CA GLU A 3 -3.39 17.94 7.55
C GLU A 3 -2.00 17.31 7.34
N SER A 4 -0.95 18.12 7.45
CA SER A 4 0.42 17.78 7.12
C SER A 4 1.08 16.72 8.01
N HIS A 5 0.36 16.07 8.93
CA HIS A 5 0.92 15.07 9.85
C HIS A 5 0.01 13.87 10.13
N ASP A 6 -1.10 13.72 9.40
CA ASP A 6 -2.09 12.67 9.66
C ASP A 6 -1.81 11.40 8.83
N PHE A 7 -1.19 10.39 9.44
CA PHE A 7 -0.99 9.06 8.86
C PHE A 7 -2.15 8.08 9.12
N SER A 8 -3.26 8.51 9.73
CA SER A 8 -4.36 7.62 10.12
C SER A 8 -5.04 6.93 8.92
N LYS A 9 -4.98 7.55 7.74
CA LYS A 9 -5.51 7.03 6.47
C LYS A 9 -4.45 6.37 5.60
N TRP A 10 -3.26 6.10 6.13
CA TRP A 10 -2.19 5.44 5.38
C TRP A 10 -2.38 3.92 5.39
N GLU A 11 -2.66 3.36 4.22
CA GLU A 11 -2.73 1.92 4.01
C GLU A 11 -1.39 1.37 3.52
N PHE A 12 -0.72 0.63 4.40
CA PHE A 12 0.54 -0.03 4.08
C PHE A 12 0.62 -1.44 4.67
N HIS A 13 1.48 -2.25 4.07
CA HIS A 13 1.89 -3.55 4.57
C HIS A 13 3.40 -3.57 4.77
N LYS A 14 3.85 -4.00 5.95
CA LYS A 14 5.27 -4.26 6.21
C LYS A 14 5.51 -5.76 6.34
N PHE A 15 6.62 -6.25 5.81
CA PHE A 15 7.02 -7.65 5.92
C PHE A 15 8.54 -7.79 5.82
N GLU A 16 9.05 -8.94 6.28
CA GLU A 16 10.46 -9.29 6.15
C GLU A 16 10.65 -10.35 5.07
N ILE A 17 11.66 -10.17 4.22
CA ILE A 17 12.09 -11.19 3.26
C ILE A 17 13.61 -11.20 3.14
N ASN A 18 14.22 -12.36 3.32
CA ASN A 18 15.68 -12.56 3.23
C ASN A 18 16.48 -11.57 4.11
N GLY A 19 16.03 -11.32 5.34
CA GLY A 19 16.69 -10.40 6.28
C GLY A 19 16.55 -8.92 5.93
N ARG A 20 15.67 -8.56 4.99
CA ARG A 20 15.35 -7.17 4.65
C ARG A 20 13.94 -6.83 5.11
N HIS A 21 13.80 -5.66 5.70
CA HIS A 21 12.52 -5.09 6.10
C HIS A 21 11.94 -4.29 4.93
N ILE A 22 10.77 -4.69 4.46
CA ILE A 22 10.10 -4.10 3.31
C ILE A 22 8.80 -3.44 3.76
N LEU A 23 8.56 -2.24 3.24
CA LEU A 23 7.31 -1.50 3.35
C LEU A 23 6.67 -1.41 1.97
N TYR A 24 5.41 -1.84 1.87
CA TYR A 24 4.59 -1.74 0.68
C TYR A 24 3.46 -0.73 0.92
N ASP A 25 3.48 0.37 0.16
CA ASP A 25 2.43 1.38 0.17
C ASP A 25 1.30 0.96 -0.78
N VAL A 26 0.12 0.69 -0.23
CA VAL A 26 -1.02 0.12 -0.99
C VAL A 26 -1.54 1.12 -2.00
N ASN A 27 -1.62 2.39 -1.61
CA ASN A 27 -2.24 3.44 -2.41
C ASN A 27 -1.42 3.81 -3.65
N SER A 28 -0.09 3.79 -3.54
CA SER A 28 0.81 4.08 -4.67
C SER A 28 1.39 2.84 -5.35
N ALA A 29 1.17 1.65 -4.77
CA ALA A 29 1.78 0.39 -5.18
C ALA A 29 3.33 0.39 -5.20
N GLN A 30 3.96 1.19 -4.33
CA GLN A 30 5.42 1.29 -4.20
C GLN A 30 5.98 0.42 -3.08
N PHE A 31 7.24 0.03 -3.23
CA PHE A 31 7.99 -0.75 -2.23
C PHE A 31 9.22 0.03 -1.75
N PHE A 32 9.46 0.04 -0.44
CA PHE A 32 10.60 0.66 0.21
C PHE A 32 11.36 -0.38 1.03
N SER A 33 12.69 -0.37 0.94
CA SER A 33 13.53 -1.06 1.92
C SER A 33 13.74 -0.11 3.08
N ILE A 34 13.40 -0.54 4.28
CA ILE A 34 13.50 0.27 5.49
C ILE A 34 14.43 -0.41 6.49
N ASP A 35 14.90 0.34 7.48
CA ASP A 35 15.65 -0.23 8.60
C ASP A 35 14.73 -0.86 9.66
N GLU A 36 15.33 -1.55 10.62
CA GLU A 36 14.60 -2.23 11.70
C GLU A 36 13.92 -1.23 12.66
N ALA A 37 14.53 -0.06 12.88
CA ALA A 37 13.97 0.98 13.74
C ALA A 37 12.64 1.49 13.17
N THR A 38 12.64 1.90 11.91
CA THR A 38 11.47 2.31 11.13
C THR A 38 10.45 1.18 11.07
N TYR A 39 10.88 -0.05 10.76
CA TYR A 39 9.99 -1.20 10.69
C TYR A 39 9.22 -1.38 11.99
N ASN A 40 9.89 -1.33 13.14
CA ASN A 40 9.26 -1.48 14.45
C ASN A 40 8.41 -0.27 14.83
N LEU A 41 8.82 0.94 14.45
CA LEU A 41 8.10 2.17 14.76
C LEU A 41 6.79 2.30 13.98
N LEU A 42 6.72 1.76 12.77
CA LEU A 42 5.51 1.79 11.93
C LEU A 42 4.27 1.15 12.58
N ASP A 43 4.44 0.22 13.52
CA ASP A 43 3.30 -0.35 14.28
C ASP A 43 2.58 0.69 15.15
N TYR A 44 3.31 1.74 15.48
CA TYR A 44 2.84 2.82 16.30
C TYR A 44 2.24 3.90 15.38
N ILE A 45 2.99 4.35 14.36
CA ILE A 45 2.68 5.54 13.53
C ILE A 45 1.24 5.62 12.99
N LYS A 46 0.55 4.49 12.73
CA LYS A 46 -0.89 4.48 12.36
C LYS A 46 -1.83 5.23 13.33
N LYS A 47 -1.42 5.46 14.57
CA LYS A 47 -2.23 6.11 15.62
C LYS A 47 -1.63 7.40 16.19
N TYR A 48 -0.81 8.13 15.43
CA TYR A 48 -0.13 9.31 15.95
C TYR A 48 -0.53 10.59 15.26
N ASP A 49 -0.59 11.63 16.08
CA ASP A 49 -0.39 13.00 15.68
C ASP A 49 1.10 13.32 15.91
N LYS A 50 1.76 14.08 15.02
CA LYS A 50 3.17 14.45 15.20
C LYS A 50 3.41 15.19 16.52
N ASP A 51 2.39 15.90 17.01
CA ASP A 51 2.43 16.65 18.27
C ASP A 51 2.11 15.78 19.50
N ASP A 52 1.62 14.55 19.32
CA ASP A 52 1.26 13.62 20.38
C ASP A 52 1.90 12.23 20.21
N LEU A 53 3.14 12.11 20.64
CA LEU A 53 3.89 10.83 20.71
C LEU A 53 3.48 9.94 21.88
N SER A 54 2.38 10.24 22.61
CA SER A 54 2.00 9.53 23.84
C SER A 54 1.74 8.04 23.65
N GLY A 55 1.34 7.61 22.46
CA GLY A 55 1.19 6.19 22.20
C GLY A 55 2.52 5.42 22.25
N ILE A 56 3.67 6.08 22.02
CA ILE A 56 4.95 5.38 21.77
C ILE A 56 5.47 4.99 23.14
N PRO A 57 5.73 3.70 23.39
CA PRO A 57 6.23 3.29 24.68
C PRO A 57 7.54 4.01 25.03
N ALA A 58 7.52 4.79 26.10
CA ALA A 58 8.68 5.55 26.56
C ALA A 58 9.87 4.61 26.79
N GLY A 59 11.04 4.95 26.22
CA GLY A 59 12.27 4.17 26.34
C GLY A 59 12.38 2.94 25.44
N LYS A 60 11.36 2.62 24.61
CA LYS A 60 11.46 1.54 23.63
C LYS A 60 12.29 1.93 22.40
N PHE A 61 12.21 3.20 22.02
CA PHE A 61 12.96 3.77 20.89
C PHE A 61 13.74 5.01 21.38
N PRO A 62 14.97 5.22 20.90
CA PRO A 62 15.65 6.51 21.01
C PRO A 62 14.77 7.63 20.45
N LYS A 63 14.81 8.81 21.08
CA LYS A 63 14.05 9.96 20.61
C LYS A 63 14.47 10.37 19.19
N GLU A 64 15.74 10.21 18.87
CA GLU A 64 16.34 10.53 17.57
C GLU A 64 15.72 9.65 16.48
N ASP A 65 15.74 8.31 16.64
CA ASP A 65 15.09 7.36 15.72
C ASP A 65 13.61 7.70 15.45
N ILE A 66 12.87 8.10 16.49
CA ILE A 66 11.45 8.49 16.33
C ILE A 66 11.33 9.72 15.42
N LEU A 67 12.14 10.75 15.66
CA LEU A 67 12.10 11.99 14.90
C LEU A 67 12.57 11.77 13.47
N ASP A 68 13.67 11.03 13.28
CA ASP A 68 14.25 10.73 11.97
C ASP A 68 13.25 9.96 11.10
N THR A 69 12.62 8.90 11.63
CA THR A 69 11.59 8.17 10.89
C THR A 69 10.39 9.05 10.53
N LEU A 70 9.92 9.90 11.44
CA LEU A 70 8.78 10.80 11.16
C LEU A 70 9.13 11.86 10.11
N GLU A 71 10.36 12.37 10.12
CA GLU A 71 10.85 13.32 9.12
C GLU A 71 11.00 12.66 7.76
N GLU A 72 11.57 11.45 7.69
CA GLU A 72 11.71 10.69 6.44
C GLU A 72 10.35 10.34 5.81
N LEU A 73 9.39 9.89 6.62
CA LEU A 73 8.04 9.59 6.12
C LEU A 73 7.32 10.83 5.59
N GLU A 74 7.50 11.99 6.22
CA GLU A 74 6.94 13.23 5.72
C GLU A 74 7.60 13.71 4.44
N ASP A 75 8.92 13.66 4.35
CA ASP A 75 9.64 13.98 3.12
C ASP A 75 9.18 13.09 1.96
N TYR A 76 8.98 11.79 2.20
CA TYR A 76 8.42 10.87 1.20
C TYR A 76 6.97 11.18 0.84
N ARG A 77 6.15 11.65 1.79
CA ARG A 77 4.80 12.11 1.49
C ARG A 77 4.82 13.37 0.64
N GLU A 78 5.61 14.37 1.01
CA GLU A 78 5.73 15.64 0.28
C GLU A 78 6.25 15.44 -1.15
N LYS A 79 7.16 14.48 -1.34
CA LYS A 79 7.65 14.06 -2.67
C LYS A 79 6.66 13.21 -3.46
N GLY A 80 5.50 12.86 -2.89
CA GLY A 80 4.49 12.00 -3.53
C GLY A 80 4.94 10.55 -3.70
N LEU A 81 5.93 10.10 -2.93
CA LEU A 81 6.38 8.70 -2.93
C LEU A 81 5.47 7.83 -2.07
N ILE A 82 5.00 8.37 -0.95
CA ILE A 82 3.97 7.75 -0.11
C ILE A 82 2.63 8.43 -0.38
N CYS A 83 1.59 7.64 -0.62
CA CYS A 83 0.25 8.15 -0.83
C CYS A 83 -0.61 7.92 0.44
N ILE A 84 -0.88 8.99 1.16
CA ILE A 84 -1.76 8.97 2.33
C ILE A 84 -3.19 9.32 1.91
N GLY A 85 -4.16 8.56 2.43
CA GLY A 85 -5.56 8.72 2.06
C GLY A 85 -5.97 7.83 0.91
N LYS A 86 -7.23 7.97 0.49
CA LYS A 86 -7.73 7.20 -0.65
C LYS A 86 -7.23 7.90 -1.93
N PRO A 87 -6.54 7.19 -2.84
CA PRO A 87 -6.29 7.78 -4.15
C PRO A 87 -7.63 8.21 -4.76
N GLU A 88 -7.65 9.31 -5.51
CA GLU A 88 -8.80 9.69 -6.31
C GLU A 88 -9.05 8.58 -7.33
N LEU A 89 -9.85 7.60 -6.94
CA LEU A 89 -10.39 6.64 -7.87
C LEU A 89 -11.40 7.38 -8.73
N PRO A 90 -11.39 7.19 -10.06
CA PRO A 90 -12.46 7.71 -10.89
C PRO A 90 -13.79 7.26 -10.31
N ASP A 91 -14.77 8.16 -10.28
CA ASP A 91 -16.12 7.88 -9.79
C ASP A 91 -16.59 6.54 -10.38
N MET A 92 -16.60 5.52 -9.52
CA MET A 92 -17.19 4.25 -9.90
C MET A 92 -18.68 4.52 -9.94
N PRO A 93 -19.37 4.23 -11.07
CA PRO A 93 -20.80 4.39 -11.12
C PRO A 93 -21.43 3.70 -9.92
N ASP A 94 -22.26 4.43 -9.18
CA ASP A 94 -23.09 3.80 -8.16
C ASP A 94 -23.88 2.68 -8.86
N GLY A 95 -24.12 1.55 -8.19
CA GLY A 95 -24.66 0.34 -8.82
C GLY A 95 -26.04 0.51 -9.48
N ASN A 96 -26.57 1.74 -9.57
CA ASN A 96 -27.80 2.13 -10.24
C ASN A 96 -27.57 2.70 -11.64
N GLU A 97 -26.35 3.03 -12.05
CA GLU A 97 -26.07 3.24 -13.47
C GLU A 97 -26.11 1.88 -14.16
N THR A 98 -27.16 1.65 -14.97
CA THR A 98 -27.19 0.54 -15.93
C THR A 98 -25.85 0.51 -16.63
N VAL A 99 -25.08 -0.57 -16.42
CA VAL A 99 -23.83 -0.84 -17.12
C VAL A 99 -24.11 -0.67 -18.60
N LYS A 100 -23.80 0.52 -19.16
CA LYS A 100 -23.83 0.74 -20.60
C LYS A 100 -22.94 -0.35 -21.14
N LEU A 101 -23.47 -1.16 -22.08
CA LEU A 101 -22.76 -2.28 -22.72
C LEU A 101 -21.27 -1.96 -22.81
N ALA A 102 -20.50 -2.52 -21.88
CA ALA A 102 -19.10 -2.14 -21.74
C ALA A 102 -18.43 -2.47 -23.07
N PRO A 103 -17.65 -1.55 -23.65
CA PRO A 103 -17.05 -1.79 -24.96
C PRO A 103 -16.22 -3.07 -24.89
N LEU A 104 -16.43 -3.98 -25.84
CA LEU A 104 -15.62 -5.19 -25.97
C LEU A 104 -14.16 -4.76 -26.21
N SER A 105 -13.34 -4.83 -25.17
CA SER A 105 -11.94 -4.40 -25.22
C SER A 105 -11.00 -5.54 -25.62
N LYS A 106 -11.39 -6.79 -25.35
CA LYS A 106 -10.59 -7.99 -25.60
C LYS A 106 -11.52 -9.16 -25.97
N LEU A 107 -11.14 -9.91 -27.00
CA LEU A 107 -11.78 -11.15 -27.41
C LEU A 107 -10.73 -12.26 -27.43
N THR A 108 -10.94 -13.31 -26.64
CA THR A 108 -10.11 -14.53 -26.71
C THR A 108 -10.83 -15.55 -27.59
N ILE A 109 -10.21 -15.91 -28.72
CA ILE A 109 -10.77 -16.88 -29.65
C ILE A 109 -10.06 -18.21 -29.45
N ASN A 110 -10.81 -19.23 -29.03
CA ASN A 110 -10.30 -20.60 -29.00
C ASN A 110 -10.38 -21.20 -30.41
N VAL A 111 -9.25 -21.23 -31.12
CA VAL A 111 -9.18 -21.67 -32.53
C VAL A 111 -9.48 -23.16 -32.68
N ALA A 112 -9.10 -23.99 -31.71
CA ALA A 112 -9.34 -25.42 -31.72
C ALA A 112 -9.49 -25.94 -30.29
N ASN A 113 -10.57 -26.67 -30.03
CA ASN A 113 -10.78 -27.27 -28.71
C ASN A 113 -10.01 -28.58 -28.52
N ASP A 114 -9.51 -29.20 -29.59
CA ASP A 114 -8.69 -30.40 -29.49
C ASP A 114 -7.20 -30.02 -29.42
N CYS A 115 -6.51 -30.58 -28.43
CA CYS A 115 -5.08 -30.36 -28.19
C CYS A 115 -4.37 -31.71 -28.20
N ASN A 116 -3.17 -31.79 -28.78
CA ASN A 116 -2.36 -33.01 -28.77
C ASN A 116 -1.63 -33.25 -27.42
N MET A 117 -1.91 -32.42 -26.40
CA MET A 117 -1.41 -32.56 -25.04
C MET A 117 -2.58 -32.81 -24.06
N ARG A 118 -2.24 -33.27 -22.84
CA ARG A 118 -3.20 -33.56 -21.75
C ARG A 118 -2.68 -33.02 -20.42
N CYS A 119 -2.34 -31.73 -20.37
CA CYS A 119 -1.75 -31.09 -19.20
C CYS A 119 -2.72 -31.11 -18.01
N LYS A 120 -2.39 -31.81 -16.90
CA LYS A 120 -3.30 -32.04 -15.75
C LYS A 120 -3.92 -30.79 -15.11
N TYR A 121 -3.32 -29.62 -15.33
CA TYR A 121 -3.76 -28.33 -14.81
C TYR A 121 -4.44 -27.45 -15.88
N CYS A 122 -4.57 -27.94 -17.12
CA CYS A 122 -5.30 -27.25 -18.16
C CYS A 122 -6.79 -27.38 -17.92
N TRP A 123 -7.54 -26.28 -18.09
CA TRP A 123 -9.00 -26.26 -17.93
C TRP A 123 -9.72 -27.17 -18.95
N ASN A 124 -9.12 -27.38 -20.12
CA ASN A 124 -9.71 -28.12 -21.24
C ASN A 124 -9.46 -29.64 -21.14
N HIS A 125 -9.70 -30.22 -19.96
CA HIS A 125 -9.65 -31.67 -19.70
C HIS A 125 -11.01 -32.33 -19.89
#